data_AF-A0AAU3BKE9-F1
#
_entry.id   AF-A0AAU3BKE9-F1
#
_cell.length_a   1.000
_cell.length_b   1.000
_cell.length_c   1.000
_cell.angle_alpha   90.00
_cell.angle_beta   90.00
_cell.angle_gamma   90.00
#
_symmetry.space_group_name_H-M   'P 1'
#
loop_
_entity.id
_entity.type
_entity.pdbx_description
1 polymer ?
#
loop_
_entity_poly.entity_id
_entity_poly.type
_entity_poly.pdbx_seq_one_letter_code
_entity_poly.pdbx_strand_id
1 'polypeptide(L)'
;MVELFREHRSDHLAEARLFVHQDLPGHDVSEGLNSLPPDKRKLVRDLAWYYDNLGALVAHEIVDIGPVSGYLGGSVVSTWENMEPLVLAHRRFRYGGPADEVQWQGYYENLYRLVKQNPPGAMRRRLERWTSETSSPPRS
;
A
#
# COMPACT_ATOMS: atom_id res chain seq x y z
N MET A 1 6.34 -14.21 -2.39
CA MET A 1 6.41 -13.25 -1.26
C MET A 1 7.69 -12.41 -1.31
N VAL A 2 8.89 -13.01 -1.39
CA VAL A 2 10.17 -12.26 -1.48
C VAL A 2 10.24 -11.35 -2.71
N GLU A 3 9.71 -11.79 -3.86
CA GLU A 3 9.68 -10.99 -5.10
C GLU A 3 8.88 -9.69 -4.95
N LEU A 4 7.70 -9.70 -4.29
CA LEU A 4 6.92 -8.47 -4.06
C LEU A 4 7.67 -7.48 -3.16
N PHE A 5 8.35 -7.96 -2.12
CA PHE A 5 9.15 -7.08 -1.26
C PHE A 5 10.43 -6.58 -1.94
N ARG A 6 10.97 -7.35 -2.89
CA ARG A 6 12.08 -6.93 -3.75
C ARG A 6 11.62 -5.86 -4.74
N GLU A 7 10.50 -6.09 -5.41
CA GLU A 7 9.88 -5.15 -6.33
C GLU A 7 9.57 -3.82 -5.64
N HIS A 8 9.04 -3.85 -4.42
CA HIS A 8 8.82 -2.64 -3.62
C HIS A 8 10.08 -1.77 -3.49
N ARG A 9 11.25 -2.40 -3.38
CA ARG A 9 12.54 -1.73 -3.22
C ARG A 9 13.20 -1.36 -4.54
N SER A 10 12.55 -1.61 -5.69
CA SER A 10 13.05 -1.16 -6.98
C SER A 10 13.17 0.36 -7.03
N ASP A 11 14.12 0.85 -7.84
CA ASP A 11 14.32 2.28 -8.08
C ASP A 11 13.04 2.93 -8.61
N HIS A 12 12.34 2.24 -9.52
CA HIS A 12 11.07 2.70 -10.08
C HIS A 12 9.99 2.93 -9.01
N LEU A 13 9.77 1.97 -8.10
CA LEU A 13 8.78 2.16 -7.03
C LEU A 13 9.28 3.10 -5.92
N ALA A 14 10.59 3.25 -5.74
CA ALA A 14 11.16 4.28 -4.88
C ALA A 14 10.89 5.69 -5.43
N GLU A 15 11.10 5.91 -6.73
CA GLU A 15 10.76 7.16 -7.41
C GLU A 15 9.26 7.44 -7.33
N ALA A 16 8.41 6.44 -7.58
CA ALA A 16 6.97 6.61 -7.49
C ALA A 16 6.52 7.01 -6.08
N ARG A 17 7.09 6.41 -5.03
CA ARG A 17 6.82 6.80 -3.63
C ARG A 17 7.28 8.22 -3.35
N LEU A 18 8.46 8.62 -3.85
CA LEU A 18 8.98 9.96 -3.68
C LEU A 18 8.03 10.99 -4.28
N PHE A 19 7.61 10.77 -5.53
CA PHE A 19 6.65 11.62 -6.23
C PHE A 19 5.31 11.71 -5.46
N VAL A 20 4.75 10.58 -5.04
CA VAL A 20 3.49 10.55 -4.28
C VAL A 20 3.59 11.33 -2.97
N HIS A 21 4.73 11.33 -2.31
CA HIS A 21 4.91 12.03 -1.03
C HIS A 21 5.25 13.51 -1.18
N GLN A 22 6.05 13.88 -2.17
CA GLN A 22 6.62 15.22 -2.26
C GLN A 22 5.87 16.11 -3.25
N ASP A 23 5.46 15.54 -4.38
CA ASP A 23 4.98 16.33 -5.52
C ASP A 23 3.47 16.20 -5.71
N LEU A 24 2.91 14.98 -5.59
CA LEU A 24 1.49 14.72 -5.85
C LEU A 24 0.53 15.66 -5.09
N PRO A 25 0.76 16.03 -3.81
CA PRO A 25 -0.11 16.99 -3.11
C PRO A 25 -0.21 18.38 -3.77
N GLY A 26 0.78 18.76 -4.59
CA GLY A 26 0.80 20.02 -5.34
C GLY A 26 0.21 19.91 -6.75
N HIS A 27 -0.17 18.71 -7.21
CA HIS A 27 -0.76 18.50 -8.52
C HIS A 27 -2.29 18.61 -8.50
N ASP A 28 -2.87 19.04 -9.62
CA ASP A 28 -4.31 18.87 -9.85
C ASP A 28 -4.64 17.38 -10.02
N VAL A 29 -5.59 16.90 -9.23
CA VAL A 29 -6.07 15.51 -9.22
C VAL A 29 -7.58 15.43 -9.49
N SER A 30 -8.21 16.52 -9.92
CA SER A 30 -9.67 16.64 -10.10
C SER A 30 -10.26 15.60 -11.06
N GLU A 31 -9.49 15.17 -12.06
CA GLU A 31 -9.85 14.11 -13.02
C GLU A 31 -9.12 12.78 -12.73
N GLY A 32 -8.64 12.61 -11.50
CA GLY A 32 -7.90 11.43 -11.07
C GLY A 32 -6.57 11.29 -11.82
N LEU A 33 -6.28 10.09 -12.35
CA LEU A 33 -5.06 9.87 -13.14
C LEU A 33 -4.97 10.71 -14.42
N ASN A 34 -6.11 11.17 -14.98
CA ASN A 34 -6.11 11.85 -16.27
C ASN A 34 -5.58 13.28 -16.21
N SER A 35 -5.61 13.91 -15.03
CA SER A 35 -5.04 15.26 -14.82
C SER A 35 -3.52 15.25 -14.68
N LEU A 36 -2.89 14.08 -14.51
CA LEU A 36 -1.44 13.97 -14.36
C LEU A 36 -0.71 13.89 -15.73
N PRO A 37 0.49 14.50 -15.83
CA PRO A 37 1.38 14.28 -16.98
C PRO A 37 1.64 12.79 -17.22
N PRO A 38 1.88 12.35 -18.47
CA PRO A 38 1.99 10.92 -18.80
C PRO A 38 3.01 10.12 -17.99
N ASP A 39 4.18 10.70 -17.72
CA ASP A 39 5.25 10.11 -16.91
C ASP A 39 4.83 9.97 -15.44
N LYS A 40 4.23 11.01 -14.86
CA LYS A 40 3.75 11.01 -13.46
C LYS A 40 2.56 10.09 -13.26
N ARG A 41 1.63 10.08 -14.21
CA ARG A 41 0.52 9.12 -14.25
C ARG A 41 1.01 7.69 -14.25
N LYS A 42 2.08 7.37 -15.00
CA LYS A 42 2.67 6.02 -14.99
C LYS A 42 3.22 5.67 -13.62
N LEU A 43 4.00 6.57 -12.99
CA LEU A 43 4.52 6.36 -11.63
C LEU A 43 3.41 6.05 -10.62
N VAL A 44 2.38 6.91 -10.56
CA VAL A 44 1.26 6.74 -9.63
C VAL A 44 0.51 5.44 -9.89
N ARG A 45 0.21 5.14 -11.17
CA ARG A 45 -0.51 3.91 -11.54
C ARG A 45 0.27 2.65 -11.14
N ASP A 46 1.55 2.60 -11.43
CA ASP A 46 2.38 1.42 -11.17
C ASP A 46 2.50 1.19 -9.64
N LEU A 47 2.64 2.26 -8.85
CA LEU A 47 2.61 2.16 -7.38
C LEU A 47 1.24 1.73 -6.84
N ALA A 48 0.15 2.28 -7.39
CA ALA A 48 -1.21 1.89 -7.02
C ALA A 48 -1.41 0.38 -7.26
N TRP A 49 -1.09 -0.09 -8.47
CA TRP A 49 -1.17 -1.51 -8.83
C TRP A 49 -0.33 -2.41 -7.95
N TYR A 50 0.88 -2.00 -7.58
CA TYR A 50 1.69 -2.76 -6.64
C TYR A 50 0.94 -3.04 -5.33
N TYR A 51 0.36 -2.00 -4.72
CA TYR A 51 -0.36 -2.16 -3.46
C TYR A 51 -1.74 -2.80 -3.62
N ASP A 52 -2.43 -2.61 -4.74
CA ASP A 52 -3.69 -3.27 -5.04
C ASP A 52 -3.50 -4.78 -5.19
N ASN A 53 -2.45 -5.20 -5.91
CA ASN A 53 -2.07 -6.60 -6.03
C ASN A 53 -1.70 -7.20 -4.67
N LEU A 54 -0.92 -6.48 -3.86
CA LEU A 54 -0.61 -6.92 -2.49
C LEU A 54 -1.88 -7.03 -1.64
N GLY A 55 -2.79 -6.06 -1.76
CA GLY A 55 -4.08 -6.07 -1.07
C GLY A 55 -4.96 -7.23 -1.49
N ALA A 56 -4.95 -7.61 -2.76
CA ALA A 56 -5.68 -8.77 -3.26
C ALA A 56 -5.15 -10.06 -2.63
N LEU A 57 -3.83 -10.22 -2.57
CA LEU A 57 -3.21 -11.39 -1.94
C LEU A 57 -3.54 -11.50 -0.45
N VAL A 58 -3.61 -10.36 0.26
CA VAL A 58 -4.03 -10.34 1.67
C VAL A 58 -5.53 -10.65 1.80
N ALA A 59 -6.37 -10.05 0.96
CA ALA A 59 -7.83 -10.24 1.01
C ALA A 59 -8.25 -11.69 0.74
N HIS A 60 -7.50 -12.41 -0.08
CA HIS A 60 -7.71 -13.84 -0.37
C HIS A 60 -6.88 -14.77 0.52
N GLU A 61 -6.34 -14.27 1.64
CA GLU A 61 -5.61 -15.04 2.65
C GLU A 61 -4.36 -15.77 2.13
N ILE A 62 -3.86 -15.39 0.95
CA ILE A 62 -2.61 -15.92 0.38
C ILE A 62 -1.40 -15.36 1.14
N VAL A 63 -1.52 -14.14 1.66
CA VAL A 63 -0.49 -13.45 2.46
C VAL A 63 -1.08 -12.99 3.79
N ASP A 64 -0.46 -13.40 4.90
CA ASP A 64 -0.84 -12.90 6.22
C ASP A 64 -0.59 -11.40 6.36
N ILE A 65 -1.53 -10.69 7.00
CA ILE A 65 -1.44 -9.25 7.22
C ILE A 65 -0.30 -8.87 8.16
N GLY A 66 0.13 -9.76 9.07
CA GLY A 66 1.15 -9.48 10.08
C GLY A 66 2.49 -9.04 9.49
N PRO A 67 3.14 -9.85 8.63
CA PRO A 67 4.37 -9.49 7.93
C PRO A 67 4.23 -8.23 7.07
N VAL A 68 3.11 -8.07 6.37
CA VAL A 68 2.85 -6.90 5.52
C VAL A 68 2.77 -5.63 6.36
N SER A 69 1.98 -5.64 7.43
CA SER A 69 1.87 -4.49 8.33
C SER A 69 3.19 -4.18 9.03
N GLY A 70 3.90 -5.21 9.52
CA GLY A 70 5.18 -5.03 10.22
C GLY A 70 6.26 -4.36 9.36
N TYR A 71 6.36 -4.77 8.09
CA TYR A 71 7.41 -4.34 7.16
C TYR A 71 7.00 -3.15 6.26
N LEU A 72 5.83 -3.22 5.62
CA LEU A 72 5.34 -2.21 4.67
C LEU A 72 4.25 -1.29 5.21
N GLY A 73 3.73 -1.55 6.42
CA GLY A 73 2.54 -0.86 6.91
C GLY A 73 2.67 0.67 6.95
N GLY A 74 3.87 1.19 7.26
CA GLY A 74 4.14 2.62 7.20
C GLY A 74 3.96 3.19 5.78
N SER A 75 4.56 2.54 4.79
CA SER A 75 4.46 2.94 3.39
C SER A 75 3.04 2.80 2.85
N VAL A 76 2.32 1.72 3.19
CA VAL A 76 0.90 1.52 2.82
C VAL A 76 0.06 2.69 3.32
N VAL A 77 0.19 3.04 4.59
CA VAL A 77 -0.59 4.14 5.21
C VAL A 77 -0.24 5.46 4.57
N SER A 78 1.05 5.81 4.52
CA SER A 78 1.48 7.12 4.06
C SER A 78 1.14 7.34 2.58
N THR A 79 1.35 6.33 1.73
CA THR A 79 1.10 6.50 0.28
C THR A 79 -0.39 6.47 -0.02
N TRP A 80 -1.20 5.67 0.68
CA TRP A 80 -2.66 5.73 0.55
C TRP A 80 -3.19 7.13 0.88
N GLU A 81 -2.80 7.71 2.01
CA GLU A 81 -3.31 9.01 2.46
C GLU A 81 -2.97 10.15 1.49
N ASN A 82 -1.81 10.08 0.82
CA ASN A 82 -1.46 11.05 -0.24
C ASN A 82 -2.20 10.78 -1.56
N MET A 83 -2.52 9.53 -1.87
CA MET A 83 -3.19 9.15 -3.12
C MET A 83 -4.72 9.19 -3.02
N GLU A 84 -5.30 9.15 -1.82
CA GLU A 84 -6.74 9.08 -1.60
C GLU A 84 -7.54 10.14 -2.38
N PRO A 85 -7.15 11.43 -2.40
CA PRO A 85 -7.86 12.44 -3.20
C PRO A 85 -7.91 12.10 -4.69
N LEU A 86 -6.80 11.61 -5.25
CA LEU A 86 -6.71 11.17 -6.64
C LEU A 86 -7.57 9.94 -6.90
N VAL A 87 -7.58 8.97 -5.99
CA VAL A 87 -8.40 7.76 -6.09
C VAL A 87 -9.89 8.10 -6.09
N LEU A 88 -10.31 8.96 -5.17
CA LEU A 88 -11.70 9.41 -5.08
C LEU A 88 -12.14 10.16 -6.34
N ALA A 89 -11.29 11.06 -6.86
CA ALA A 89 -11.57 11.78 -8.10
C ALA A 89 -11.68 10.83 -9.30
N HIS A 90 -10.75 9.88 -9.44
CA HIS A 90 -10.78 8.90 -10.52
C HIS A 90 -12.06 8.03 -10.47
N ARG A 91 -12.47 7.59 -9.28
CA ARG A 91 -13.70 6.82 -9.09
C ARG A 91 -14.95 7.61 -9.48
N ARG A 92 -15.03 8.89 -9.06
CA ARG A 92 -16.13 9.79 -9.44
C ARG A 92 -16.22 9.99 -10.95
N PHE A 93 -15.08 10.25 -11.59
CA PHE A 93 -15.00 10.47 -13.04
C PHE A 93 -15.42 9.23 -13.83
N ARG A 94 -14.96 8.03 -13.43
CA ARG A 94 -15.13 6.80 -14.22
C ARG A 94 -16.48 6.12 -14.05
N TYR A 95 -17.06 6.17 -12.85
CA TYR A 95 -18.23 5.34 -12.53
C TYR A 95 -19.52 6.14 -12.28
N GLY A 96 -19.45 7.48 -12.33
CA GLY A 96 -20.65 8.33 -12.29
C GLY A 96 -21.51 8.21 -11.03
N GLY A 97 -21.08 7.48 -10.00
CA GLY A 97 -21.86 7.21 -8.79
C GLY A 97 -21.40 5.96 -8.03
N PRO A 98 -22.04 5.64 -6.88
CA PRO A 98 -21.51 4.69 -5.89
C PRO A 98 -21.72 3.20 -6.20
N ALA A 99 -22.21 2.82 -7.38
CA ALA A 99 -22.95 1.57 -7.54
C ALA A 99 -22.23 0.41 -8.27
N ASP A 100 -20.91 0.45 -8.49
CA ASP A 100 -20.21 -0.67 -9.15
C ASP A 100 -19.06 -1.25 -8.28
N GLU A 101 -19.13 -2.57 -8.07
CA GLU A 101 -18.55 -3.30 -6.93
C GLU A 101 -17.08 -3.72 -7.06
N VAL A 102 -16.34 -3.18 -8.05
CA VAL A 102 -14.87 -3.23 -8.04
C VAL A 102 -14.34 -1.83 -8.33
N GLN A 103 -14.45 -0.97 -7.32
CA GLN A 103 -13.90 0.38 -7.39
C GLN A 103 -12.39 0.30 -7.61
N TRP A 104 -11.87 1.09 -8.55
CA TRP A 104 -10.43 1.18 -8.81
C TRP A 104 -9.65 1.37 -7.49
N GLN A 105 -8.64 0.53 -7.24
CA GLN A 105 -7.87 0.48 -6.00
C GLN A 105 -8.63 -0.02 -4.76
N GLY A 106 -9.67 -0.83 -4.93
CA GLY A 106 -10.46 -1.37 -3.81
C GLY A 106 -9.68 -2.32 -2.90
N TYR A 107 -8.78 -3.13 -3.46
CA TYR A 107 -7.93 -4.01 -2.64
C TYR A 107 -6.86 -3.23 -1.90
N TYR A 108 -6.32 -2.18 -2.53
CA TYR A 108 -5.40 -1.27 -1.84
C TYR A 108 -6.10 -0.55 -0.67
N GLU A 109 -7.32 -0.05 -0.88
CA GLU A 109 -8.09 0.57 0.20
C GLU A 109 -8.35 -0.41 1.36
N ASN A 110 -8.70 -1.65 1.04
CA ASN A 110 -8.86 -2.69 2.05
C ASN A 110 -7.55 -2.97 2.80
N LEU A 111 -6.42 -3.05 2.08
CA LEU A 111 -5.10 -3.22 2.68
C LEU A 111 -4.76 -2.08 3.65
N TYR A 112 -5.02 -0.83 3.26
CA TYR A 112 -4.86 0.34 4.11
C TYR A 112 -5.64 0.20 5.43
N ARG A 113 -6.92 -0.17 5.35
CA ARG A 113 -7.79 -0.37 6.52
C ARG A 113 -7.27 -1.48 7.42
N LEU A 114 -6.87 -2.62 6.83
CA LEU A 114 -6.33 -3.76 7.58
C LEU A 114 -5.02 -3.41 8.29
N VAL A 115 -4.13 -2.66 7.65
CA VAL A 115 -2.88 -2.17 8.28
C VAL A 115 -3.17 -1.23 9.45
N LYS A 116 -4.15 -0.32 9.33
CA LYS A 116 -4.54 0.56 10.44
C LYS A 116 -5.15 -0.19 11.62
N GLN A 117 -5.87 -1.28 11.36
CA GLN A 117 -6.41 -2.16 12.40
C GLN A 117 -5.34 -3.04 13.05
N ASN A 118 -4.24 -3.31 12.34
CA ASN A 118 -3.14 -4.18 12.79
C ASN A 118 -1.81 -3.41 12.81
N PRO A 119 -1.68 -2.32 13.58
CA PRO A 119 -0.60 -1.35 13.40
C PRO A 119 0.80 -1.98 13.58
N PRO A 120 1.83 -1.47 12.87
CA PRO A 120 3.16 -2.07 12.84
C PRO A 120 3.78 -2.27 14.23
N GLY A 121 3.54 -1.35 15.17
CA GLY A 121 4.03 -1.45 16.55
C GLY A 121 3.44 -2.64 17.33
N ALA A 122 2.20 -3.04 17.05
CA ALA A 122 1.60 -4.23 17.64
C ALA A 122 2.18 -5.52 17.05
N MET A 123 2.51 -5.52 15.76
CA MET A 123 3.03 -6.69 15.05
C MET A 123 4.54 -6.89 15.26
N ARG A 124 5.34 -5.82 15.36
CA ARG A 124 6.78 -5.89 15.65
C ARG A 124 7.08 -6.47 17.04
N ARG A 125 6.22 -6.22 18.04
CA ARG A 125 6.28 -6.89 19.36
C ARG A 125 6.10 -8.43 19.28
N ARG A 126 5.59 -8.95 18.17
CA ARG A 126 5.52 -10.40 17.90
C ARG A 126 6.87 -10.96 17.40
N LEU A 127 7.65 -10.16 16.67
CA LEU A 127 9.02 -10.49 16.24
C LEU A 127 10.03 -10.45 17.41
N GLU A 128 9.88 -9.52 18.35
CA GLU A 128 10.70 -9.44 19.57
C GLU A 128 10.57 -10.70 20.45
N ARG A 129 9.39 -11.33 20.46
CA ARG A 129 9.18 -12.61 21.15
C ARG A 129 9.94 -13.77 20.50
N TRP A 130 10.02 -13.79 19.18
CA TRP A 130 10.74 -14.83 18.44
C TRP A 130 12.25 -14.78 18.67
N THR A 131 12.82 -13.57 18.73
CA THR A 131 14.24 -13.36 19.09
C THR A 131 14.54 -13.69 20.55
N SER A 132 13.57 -13.49 21.45
CA SER A 132 13.73 -13.81 22.88
C SER A 132 13.63 -15.31 23.19
N GLU A 133 12.73 -16.05 22.50
CA GLU A 133 12.56 -17.50 22.69
C GLU A 133 13.72 -18.31 22.09
N THR A 134 14.32 -17.85 21.00
CA THR A 134 15.47 -18.52 20.36
C THR A 134 16.79 -18.30 21.13
N SER A 135 16.80 -17.40 22.12
CA SER A 135 17.98 -17.04 22.91
C SER A 135 18.13 -17.82 24.22
N SER A 136 17.23 -18.75 24.54
CA SER A 136 17.36 -19.58 25.75
C SER A 136 18.20 -20.82 25.46
N PRO A 137 19.41 -20.98 26.04
CA PRO A 137 20.14 -22.24 25.92
C PRO A 137 19.39 -23.36 26.66
N PRO A 138 19.56 -24.64 26.25
CA PRO A 138 18.92 -25.75 26.94
C PRO A 138 19.41 -25.77 28.39
N ARG A 139 18.46 -25.83 29.32
CA ARG A 139 18.77 -26.05 30.74
C ARG A 139 19.33 -27.47 30.89
N SER A 140 20.57 -27.55 31.36
CA SER A 140 21.28 -28.76 31.75
C SER A 140 20.69 -29.42 33.00
#